data_AF-A0AAU8FE68-F1
#
_entry.id   AF-A0AAU8FE68-F1
#
_cell.length_a   1.000
_cell.length_b   1.000
_cell.length_c   1.000
_cell.angle_alpha   90.00
_cell.angle_beta   90.00
_cell.angle_gamma   90.00
#
_symmetry.space_group_name_H-M   'P 1'
#
loop_
_entity.id
_entity.type
_entity.pdbx_description
1 polymer ?
#
loop_
_entity_poly.entity_id
_entity_poly.type
_entity_poly.pdbx_seq_one_letter_code
_entity_poly.pdbx_strand_id
1 'polypeptide(L)'
;MSRTAYYRYRRGGSHNADKKYNRPKHEIRIEFIRNLKRYGSRRIKESLKQKGIRIGRRKIAEIMRKEGLRAIQPPRFIPRTTDSKHGKRVCRNLLTNQPKPTRPNAVWTSDITYMPLKGGK
;
A
#
# COMPACT_ATOMS: atom_id res chain seq x y z
N MET A 1 -25.25 -37.84 -16.16
CA MET A 1 -25.07 -37.50 -14.73
C MET A 1 -24.75 -38.78 -13.95
N SER A 2 -23.63 -38.84 -13.22
CA SER A 2 -23.25 -40.05 -12.47
C SER A 2 -24.23 -40.30 -11.31
N ARG A 3 -24.59 -41.57 -11.10
CA ARG A 3 -25.47 -42.06 -10.01
C ARG A 3 -25.03 -41.53 -8.64
N THR A 4 -23.72 -41.47 -8.41
CA THR A 4 -23.11 -40.99 -7.16
C THR A 4 -23.33 -39.48 -6.95
N ALA A 5 -23.37 -38.69 -8.01
CA ALA A 5 -23.63 -37.26 -7.94
C ALA A 5 -25.10 -36.97 -7.58
N TYR A 6 -26.04 -37.72 -8.16
CA TYR A 6 -27.47 -37.61 -7.87
C TYR A 6 -27.81 -37.90 -6.40
N TYR A 7 -27.24 -38.96 -5.82
CA TYR A 7 -27.48 -39.28 -4.41
C TYR A 7 -26.81 -38.33 -3.41
N ARG A 8 -25.70 -37.66 -3.76
CA ARG A 8 -25.13 -36.59 -2.91
C ARG A 8 -26.05 -35.38 -2.83
N TYR A 9 -26.59 -34.96 -3.96
CA TYR A 9 -27.56 -33.87 -4.03
C TYR A 9 -28.83 -34.19 -3.22
N ARG A 10 -29.38 -35.41 -3.39
CA ARG A 10 -30.60 -35.85 -2.69
C ARG A 10 -30.43 -35.99 -1.18
N ARG A 11 -29.21 -36.23 -0.67
CA ARG A 11 -28.92 -36.34 0.77
C ARG A 11 -28.77 -34.99 1.48
N GLY A 12 -29.13 -33.87 0.84
CA GLY A 12 -28.99 -32.55 1.45
C GLY A 12 -27.53 -32.17 1.72
N GLY A 13 -26.58 -32.78 1.01
CA GLY A 13 -25.16 -32.46 1.09
C GLY A 13 -24.85 -31.15 0.38
N SER A 14 -25.50 -30.06 0.78
CA SER A 14 -25.00 -28.72 0.49
C SER A 14 -23.67 -28.62 1.21
N HIS A 15 -22.59 -28.71 0.44
CA HIS A 15 -21.24 -28.48 0.93
C HIS A 15 -21.25 -27.09 1.56
N ASN A 16 -21.23 -27.01 2.90
CA ASN A 16 -21.32 -25.77 3.69
C ASN A 16 -20.14 -24.84 3.33
N ALA A 17 -20.27 -24.14 2.21
CA ALA A 17 -19.26 -23.24 1.68
C ALA A 17 -19.09 -22.04 2.61
N ASP A 18 -20.16 -21.58 3.26
CA ASP A 18 -20.15 -20.32 4.01
C ASP A 18 -19.18 -20.30 5.20
N LYS A 19 -19.08 -21.39 5.98
CA LYS A 19 -18.12 -21.47 7.10
C LYS A 19 -16.67 -21.58 6.64
N LYS A 20 -16.40 -22.28 5.53
CA LYS A 20 -15.04 -22.46 4.99
C LYS A 20 -14.53 -21.20 4.25
N TYR A 21 -15.44 -20.36 3.77
CA TYR A 21 -15.12 -19.14 3.02
C TYR A 21 -14.99 -17.88 3.89
N ASN A 22 -15.73 -17.77 4.99
CA ASN A 22 -15.70 -16.57 5.84
C ASN A 22 -14.37 -16.35 6.57
N ARG A 23 -13.75 -17.42 7.09
CA ARG A 23 -12.48 -17.31 7.83
C ARG A 23 -11.32 -16.81 6.94
N PRO A 24 -11.08 -17.36 5.72
CA PRO A 24 -10.05 -16.84 4.84
C PRO A 24 -10.30 -15.40 4.37
N LYS A 25 -11.56 -15.03 4.12
CA LYS A 25 -11.93 -13.65 3.74
C LYS A 25 -11.55 -12.65 4.84
N HIS A 26 -11.89 -12.96 6.09
CA HIS A 26 -11.58 -12.13 7.24
C HIS A 26 -10.06 -11.94 7.40
N GLU A 27 -9.30 -13.02 7.34
CA GLU A 27 -7.84 -13.01 7.47
C GLU A 27 -7.15 -12.23 6.33
N ILE A 28 -7.64 -12.36 5.09
CA ILE A 28 -7.15 -11.56 3.95
C ILE A 28 -7.38 -10.07 4.22
N ARG A 29 -8.55 -9.68 4.76
CA ARG A 29 -8.86 -8.27 5.05
C ARG A 29 -8.00 -7.72 6.18
N ILE A 30 -7.77 -8.50 7.25
CA ILE A 30 -6.85 -8.13 8.33
C ILE A 30 -5.44 -7.91 7.77
N GLU A 31 -4.91 -8.87 7.01
CA GLU A 31 -3.56 -8.74 6.46
C GLU A 31 -3.43 -7.57 5.49
N PHE A 32 -4.47 -7.31 4.70
CA PHE A 32 -4.49 -6.18 3.80
C PHE A 32 -4.45 -4.84 4.54
N ILE A 33 -5.25 -4.67 5.60
CA ILE A 33 -5.31 -3.44 6.40
C ILE A 33 -4.04 -3.27 7.23
N ARG A 34 -3.57 -4.33 7.90
CA ARG A 34 -2.35 -4.33 8.71
C ARG A 34 -1.13 -3.88 7.91
N ASN A 35 -1.07 -4.24 6.63
CA ASN A 35 0.01 -3.85 5.73
C ASN A 35 -0.28 -2.55 4.96
N LEU A 36 -1.15 -1.70 5.49
CA LEU A 36 -1.51 -0.39 4.93
C LEU A 36 -1.88 -0.46 3.44
N LYS A 37 -2.65 -1.50 3.08
CA LYS A 37 -3.10 -1.77 1.71
C LYS A 37 -1.96 -2.04 0.71
N ARG A 38 -0.72 -2.25 1.14
CA ARG A 38 0.43 -2.48 0.22
C ARG A 38 0.52 -3.92 -0.28
N TYR A 39 -0.08 -4.85 0.44
CA TYR A 39 0.09 -6.28 0.16
C TYR A 39 -0.95 -6.74 -0.87
N GLY A 40 -0.46 -7.21 -2.02
CA GLY A 40 -1.25 -7.95 -2.99
C GLY A 40 -1.33 -9.46 -2.67
N SER A 41 -2.04 -10.21 -3.53
CA SER A 41 -2.29 -11.64 -3.34
C SER A 41 -1.05 -12.51 -3.11
N ARG A 42 0.13 -12.14 -3.66
CA ARG A 42 1.40 -12.83 -3.40
C ARG A 42 1.86 -12.68 -1.95
N ARG A 43 1.94 -11.44 -1.45
CA ARG A 43 2.42 -11.16 -0.08
C ARG A 43 1.43 -11.62 0.97
N ILE A 44 0.13 -11.48 0.71
CA ILE A 44 -0.92 -12.02 1.58
C ILE A 44 -0.80 -13.54 1.67
N LYS A 45 -0.54 -14.26 0.57
CA LYS A 45 -0.33 -15.72 0.61
C LYS A 45 0.78 -16.10 1.59
N GLU A 46 1.93 -15.45 1.51
CA GLU A 46 3.07 -15.78 2.38
C GLU A 46 2.78 -15.42 3.85
N SER A 47 2.12 -14.29 4.13
CA SER A 47 1.68 -13.95 5.48
C SER A 47 0.69 -14.97 6.05
N LEU A 48 -0.31 -15.38 5.27
CA LEU A 48 -1.28 -16.40 5.68
C LEU A 48 -0.61 -17.77 5.88
N LYS A 49 0.37 -18.13 5.05
CA LYS A 49 1.17 -19.35 5.21
C LYS A 49 1.92 -19.36 6.53
N GLN A 50 2.50 -18.22 6.94
CA GLN A 50 3.17 -18.08 8.24
C GLN A 50 2.20 -18.25 9.43
N LYS A 51 0.92 -17.87 9.24
CA LYS A 51 -0.16 -18.12 10.22
C LYS A 51 -0.76 -19.53 10.15
N GLY A 52 -0.18 -20.45 9.37
CA GLY A 52 -0.68 -21.82 9.19
C GLY A 52 -1.89 -21.94 8.25
N ILE A 53 -2.32 -20.86 7.61
CA ILE A 53 -3.48 -20.85 6.71
C ILE A 53 -3.02 -21.15 5.27
N ARG A 54 -3.31 -22.36 4.79
CA ARG A 54 -2.98 -22.78 3.41
C ARG A 54 -4.11 -22.40 2.45
N ILE A 55 -3.89 -21.36 1.64
CA ILE A 55 -4.80 -20.94 0.58
C ILE A 55 -4.04 -20.59 -0.71
N GLY A 56 -4.58 -20.99 -1.86
CA GLY A 56 -3.96 -20.75 -3.16
C GLY A 56 -4.02 -19.28 -3.59
N ARG A 57 -2.96 -18.78 -4.26
CA ARG A 57 -2.87 -17.38 -4.72
C ARG A 57 -4.08 -16.93 -5.54
N ARG A 58 -4.56 -17.79 -6.45
CA ARG A 58 -5.75 -17.52 -7.29
C ARG A 58 -6.99 -17.26 -6.44
N LYS A 59 -7.19 -18.04 -5.36
CA LYS A 59 -8.33 -17.86 -4.47
C LYS A 59 -8.25 -16.56 -3.68
N ILE A 60 -7.06 -16.22 -3.19
CA ILE A 60 -6.82 -14.92 -2.54
C ILE A 60 -7.14 -13.77 -3.51
N ALA A 61 -6.64 -13.83 -4.75
CA ALA A 61 -6.89 -12.80 -5.75
C ALA A 61 -8.39 -12.67 -6.08
N GLU A 62 -9.12 -13.79 -6.18
CA GLU A 62 -10.57 -13.80 -6.37
C GLU A 62 -11.29 -13.12 -5.20
N ILE A 63 -10.95 -13.46 -3.96
CA ILE A 63 -11.54 -12.86 -2.76
C ILE A 63 -11.21 -11.37 -2.70
N MET A 64 -9.96 -10.97 -2.92
CA MET A 64 -9.57 -9.56 -2.97
C MET A 64 -10.38 -8.79 -4.02
N ARG A 65 -10.59 -9.36 -5.21
CA ARG A 65 -11.40 -8.73 -6.26
C ARG A 65 -12.87 -8.60 -5.85
N LYS A 66 -13.46 -9.65 -5.26
CA LYS A 66 -14.85 -9.63 -4.75
C LYS A 66 -15.05 -8.62 -3.62
N GLU A 67 -14.03 -8.42 -2.78
CA GLU A 67 -14.03 -7.48 -1.67
C GLU A 67 -13.56 -6.07 -2.04
N GLY A 68 -13.22 -5.81 -3.31
CA GLY A 68 -12.70 -4.51 -3.74
C GLY A 68 -11.31 -4.14 -3.18
N LEU A 69 -10.55 -5.11 -2.66
CA LEU A 69 -9.22 -4.89 -2.07
C LEU A 69 -8.17 -4.76 -3.18
N ARG A 70 -7.72 -3.52 -3.42
CA ARG A 70 -6.68 -3.21 -4.41
C ARG A 70 -5.40 -2.76 -3.73
N ALA A 71 -4.31 -3.48 -3.95
CA ALA A 71 -3.03 -3.14 -3.36
C ALA A 71 -2.50 -1.83 -3.94
N ILE A 72 -2.02 -0.94 -3.07
CA ILE A 72 -1.40 0.33 -3.47
C ILE A 72 0.11 0.17 -3.58
N GLN A 73 0.69 0.84 -4.56
CA GLN A 73 2.12 1.10 -4.58
C GLN A 73 2.38 2.38 -3.77
N PRO A 74 3.20 2.34 -2.70
CA PRO A 74 3.57 3.58 -2.03
C PRO A 74 4.33 4.47 -3.03
N PRO A 75 4.17 5.80 -2.93
CA PRO A 75 4.95 6.72 -3.75
C PRO A 75 6.45 6.48 -3.50
N ARG A 76 7.27 6.79 -4.51
CA ARG A 76 8.73 6.78 -4.35
C ARG A 76 9.08 7.66 -3.15
N PHE A 77 9.98 7.17 -2.29
CA PHE A 77 10.53 7.99 -1.22
C PHE A 77 11.31 9.15 -1.84
N ILE A 78 10.93 10.37 -1.48
CA ILE A 78 11.63 11.60 -1.86
C ILE A 78 12.08 12.24 -0.54
N PRO A 79 13.39 12.30 -0.25
CA PRO A 79 13.86 12.94 0.97
C PRO A 79 13.46 14.42 0.93
N ARG A 80 12.77 14.88 1.98
CA ARG A 80 12.48 16.30 2.16
C ARG A 80 13.69 16.93 2.84
N THR A 81 14.44 17.73 2.09
CA THR A 81 15.60 18.48 2.60
C THR A 81 15.20 19.72 3.41
N THR A 82 13.98 20.22 3.19
CA THR A 82 13.44 21.39 3.89
C THR A 82 12.23 20.99 4.72
N ASP A 83 12.35 21.08 6.04
CA ASP A 83 11.20 21.03 6.94
C ASP A 83 10.63 22.44 7.12
N SER A 84 9.73 22.84 6.22
CA SER A 84 9.04 24.13 6.33
C SER A 84 8.05 24.21 7.51
N LYS A 85 7.77 23.10 8.21
CA LYS A 85 6.87 23.04 9.37
C LYS A 85 7.64 22.94 10.68
N HIS A 86 8.87 23.43 10.72
CA HIS A 86 9.63 23.51 11.96
C HIS A 86 9.11 24.64 12.87
N GLY A 87 9.16 24.45 14.19
CA GLY A 87 8.83 25.50 15.17
C GLY A 87 9.89 26.60 15.31
N LYS A 88 10.99 26.54 14.55
CA LYS A 88 12.07 27.54 14.59
C LYS A 88 11.66 28.81 13.85
N ARG A 89 12.28 29.93 14.22
CA ARG A 89 12.06 31.23 13.56
C ARG A 89 12.46 31.14 12.09
N VAL A 90 11.50 31.38 11.19
CA VAL A 90 11.75 31.49 9.75
C VAL A 90 12.16 32.93 9.43
N CYS A 91 13.29 33.11 8.76
CA CYS A 91 13.68 34.41 8.22
C CYS A 91 12.69 34.81 7.12
N ARG A 92 12.04 35.97 7.27
CA ARG A 92 11.13 36.50 6.26
C ARG A 92 11.90 36.75 4.96
N ASN A 93 11.35 36.29 3.83
CA ASN A 93 11.86 36.67 2.52
C ASN A 93 11.58 38.17 2.30
N LEU A 94 12.63 38.98 2.27
CA LEU A 94 12.54 40.43 2.12
C LEU A 94 12.24 40.86 0.68
N LEU A 95 12.34 39.95 -0.30
CA LEU A 95 12.19 40.23 -1.73
C LEU A 95 10.77 39.99 -2.26
N THR A 96 9.90 39.30 -1.52
CA THR A 96 8.57 38.88 -2.00
C THR A 96 7.70 40.04 -2.51
N ASN A 97 7.87 41.24 -1.95
CA ASN A 97 7.09 42.44 -2.29
C ASN A 97 7.97 43.59 -2.82
N GLN A 98 9.21 43.31 -3.22
CA GLN A 98 10.12 44.33 -3.73
C GLN A 98 10.07 44.40 -5.26
N PRO A 99 10.36 45.57 -5.86
CA PRO A 99 10.58 45.67 -7.30
C PRO A 99 11.70 44.73 -7.75
N LYS A 100 11.66 44.34 -9.03
CA LYS A 100 12.73 43.51 -9.60
C LYS A 100 14.07 44.27 -9.54
N PRO A 101 15.20 43.58 -9.28
CA PRO A 101 16.51 44.23 -9.28
C PRO A 101 16.83 44.84 -10.65
N THR A 102 17.32 46.07 -10.67
CA THR A 102 17.57 46.84 -11.91
C THR A 102 19.03 46.80 -12.37
N ARG A 103 19.93 46.19 -11.58
CA ARG A 103 21.36 46.08 -11.88
C ARG A 103 21.93 44.72 -11.43
N PRO A 104 23.01 44.23 -12.05
CA PRO A 104 23.74 43.06 -11.58
C PRO A 104 24.20 43.22 -10.12
N ASN A 105 24.40 42.10 -9.42
CA ASN A 105 24.86 42.02 -8.03
C ASN A 105 23.96 42.75 -7.00
N ALA A 106 22.72 43.08 -7.35
CA ALA A 106 21.76 43.70 -6.42
C ALA A 106 21.10 42.68 -5.46
N VAL A 107 21.02 41.41 -5.86
CA VAL A 107 20.45 40.31 -5.07
C VAL A 107 21.24 39.04 -5.38
N TRP A 108 21.58 38.27 -4.34
CA TRP A 108 22.29 37.00 -4.45
C TRP A 108 21.38 35.89 -3.92
N THR A 109 21.30 34.78 -4.65
CA THR A 109 20.54 33.59 -4.25
C THR A 109 21.34 32.35 -4.60
N SER A 110 21.16 31.29 -3.81
CA SER A 110 21.80 30.01 -4.03
C SER A 110 20.87 28.89 -3.56
N ASP A 111 20.87 27.78 -4.27
CA ASP A 111 20.27 26.53 -3.81
C ASP A 111 21.36 25.54 -3.36
N ILE A 112 21.00 24.64 -2.45
CA ILE A 112 21.83 23.49 -2.09
C ILE A 112 21.14 22.26 -2.64
N THR A 113 21.80 21.61 -3.59
CA THR A 113 21.33 20.36 -4.17
C THR A 113 21.96 19.18 -3.44
N TYR A 114 21.13 18.28 -2.91
CA TYR A 114 21.60 17.04 -2.29
C TYR A 114 22.17 16.09 -3.37
N MET A 115 23.43 15.70 -3.21
CA MET A 115 24.06 14.66 -4.02
C MET A 115 24.03 13.33 -3.26
N PRO A 116 23.24 12.34 -3.71
CA PRO A 116 23.18 11.04 -3.04
C PRO A 116 24.49 10.27 -3.19
N LEU A 117 25.04 9.79 -2.08
CA LEU A 117 26.17 8.85 -2.09
C LEU A 117 25.73 7.50 -2.66
N LYS A 118 26.58 6.88 -3.48
CA LYS A 118 26.35 5.51 -3.97
C LYS A 118 26.37 4.54 -2.78
N GLY A 119 25.20 4.01 -2.41
CA GLY A 119 25.03 3.13 -1.25
C GLY A 119 24.66 3.82 0.07
N GLY A 120 24.35 5.12 0.05
CA GLY A 120 23.75 5.80 1.20
C GLY A 120 22.38 5.18 1.55
N LYS A 121 22.15 4.94 2.85
CA LYS A 121 20.89 4.38 3.36
C LYS A 121 19.74 5.36 3.26
#